data_AF-A0A3Q1IDS9-F1
#
_entry.id   AF-A0A3Q1IDS9-F1
#
_cell.length_a   1.000
_cell.length_b   1.000
_cell.length_c   1.000
_cell.angle_alpha   90.00
_cell.angle_beta   90.00
_cell.angle_gamma   90.00
#
_symmetry.space_group_name_H-M   'P 1'
#
loop_
_entity.id
_entity.type
_entity.pdbx_description
1 polymer ?
#
loop_
_entity_poly.entity_id
_entity_poly.type
_entity_poly.pdbx_seq_one_letter_code
_entity_poly.pdbx_strand_id
1 'polypeptide(L)'
;MWTTGIMGAFQKVFSHFQRGFMQTMRRTGSDGMQPRPYSLKSSSGPPWRLLFFGSDHFAVESLKLLTASRSCSERIVESLEVVTLSGDVPVKMFAQENHLPIHSWPPKIVKGQFDVGVVVSFGCLIHESLIKKFPYGILNVHPSLLPRWRGPAPIFHTILHGDTVTGVTIIQIHPNRFDVGPILNQELHLIPDNCTADELGEALAAKGAYLLIDTLKSLSERLVQKLEQSNAGARYAPKINTSLSWIVWEEQTCDQIDCLYRALSSRIPLRTTWMGKTIKLLDFVGKCHISLSDELRKPVPGSVTYQKESNILAVCCKDGWVGFKAVLLKKRLTATDFYNGYLHQTLQRKMPYQTAEVLFVSRKEGTASHQKRENSVW
;
A
#
# COMPACT_ATOMS: atom_id res chain seq x y z
N MET A 1 -11.32 -49.20 53.15
CA MET A 1 -10.10 -50.01 52.92
C MET A 1 -8.93 -49.06 52.73
N TRP A 2 -7.84 -49.27 53.50
CA TRP A 2 -6.42 -49.06 53.12
C TRP A 2 -6.06 -47.84 52.24
N THR A 3 -5.60 -46.71 52.84
CA THR A 3 -4.17 -46.30 53.01
C THR A 3 -3.50 -45.78 51.73
N THR A 4 -3.26 -44.48 51.54
CA THR A 4 -2.14 -43.63 52.06
C THR A 4 -0.73 -44.00 51.57
N GLY A 5 -0.01 -43.00 51.01
CA GLY A 5 1.43 -43.03 50.71
C GLY A 5 1.75 -42.35 49.37
N ILE A 6 2.81 -41.55 49.20
CA ILE A 6 3.96 -41.22 50.08
C ILE A 6 4.37 -39.74 49.91
N MET A 7 4.76 -39.10 51.03
CA MET A 7 5.45 -37.79 51.10
C MET A 7 6.97 -37.95 50.98
N GLY A 8 7.67 -36.90 50.54
CA GLY A 8 9.14 -36.78 50.63
C GLY A 8 9.66 -35.78 49.59
N ALA A 9 9.72 -34.47 49.81
CA ALA A 9 10.43 -33.73 50.86
C ALA A 9 11.95 -34.00 50.88
N PHE A 10 12.75 -33.02 50.44
CA PHE A 10 13.94 -32.57 51.17
C PHE A 10 14.21 -31.09 50.87
N GLN A 11 14.76 -30.38 51.85
CA GLN A 11 14.81 -28.92 51.97
C GLN A 11 16.18 -28.51 52.53
N LYS A 12 16.71 -27.32 52.17
CA LYS A 12 17.94 -26.69 52.74
C LYS A 12 19.25 -27.46 52.45
N VAL A 13 20.47 -26.92 52.50
CA VAL A 13 21.04 -25.56 52.76
C VAL A 13 22.19 -25.33 51.71
N PHE A 14 23.10 -24.33 51.70
CA PHE A 14 23.54 -23.33 52.68
C PHE A 14 23.71 -21.91 52.05
N SER A 15 24.89 -21.29 52.12
CA SER A 15 25.22 -19.93 51.64
C SER A 15 26.74 -19.73 51.53
N HIS A 16 27.16 -18.50 51.19
CA HIS A 16 28.52 -17.92 51.28
C HIS A 16 29.56 -18.29 50.20
N PHE A 17 29.92 -17.28 49.40
CA PHE A 17 31.25 -16.67 49.55
C PHE A 17 31.16 -15.15 49.33
N GLN A 18 31.89 -14.36 50.13
CA GLN A 18 31.90 -12.90 50.10
C GLN A 18 33.35 -12.42 50.31
N ARG A 19 33.64 -11.18 49.87
CA ARG A 19 34.94 -10.48 49.94
C ARG A 19 35.96 -10.97 48.89
N GLY A 20 36.71 -10.11 48.21
CA GLY A 20 36.69 -8.65 48.19
C GLY A 20 38.08 -8.08 47.94
N PHE A 21 38.19 -6.93 47.26
CA PHE A 21 39.42 -6.14 47.24
C PHE A 21 39.12 -4.65 47.06
N MET A 22 39.21 -3.89 48.15
CA MET A 22 39.51 -2.46 48.08
C MET A 22 41.02 -2.32 48.09
N GLN A 23 41.61 -1.62 47.11
CA GLN A 23 42.89 -0.96 47.32
C GLN A 23 42.93 0.41 46.65
N THR A 24 43.54 1.33 47.37
CA THR A 24 43.52 2.77 47.14
C THR A 24 44.69 3.18 46.25
N MET A 25 44.46 4.03 45.26
CA MET A 25 45.50 4.97 44.81
C MET A 25 44.90 6.37 44.60
N ARG A 26 45.32 7.28 45.48
CA ARG A 26 45.31 8.72 45.19
C ARG A 26 46.50 9.01 44.27
N ARG A 27 46.28 9.71 43.16
CA ARG A 27 47.28 10.64 42.63
C ARG A 27 46.62 11.82 41.94
N THR A 28 47.23 12.97 42.14
CA THR A 28 46.80 14.29 41.68
C THR A 28 47.05 14.47 40.18
N GLY A 29 46.11 15.10 39.49
CA GLY A 29 46.26 15.52 38.11
C GLY A 29 45.16 16.52 37.76
N SER A 30 45.51 17.81 37.74
CA SER A 30 44.63 18.87 37.25
C SER A 30 44.62 18.83 35.73
N ASP A 31 43.46 18.60 35.11
CA ASP A 31 43.33 18.81 33.66
C ASP A 31 41.91 19.18 33.23
N GLY A 32 41.82 19.79 32.05
CA GLY A 32 40.73 20.62 31.54
C GLY A 32 39.27 20.22 31.85
N MET A 33 38.48 21.23 32.22
CA MET A 33 37.02 21.18 32.27
C MET A 33 36.43 21.00 30.86
N GLN A 34 36.45 19.78 30.34
CA GLN A 34 35.70 19.38 29.16
C GLN A 34 34.19 19.48 29.47
N PRO A 35 33.37 20.13 28.63
CA PRO A 35 31.94 20.18 28.83
C PRO A 35 31.37 18.76 28.71
N ARG A 36 30.76 18.26 29.80
CA ARG A 36 30.09 16.96 29.80
C ARG A 36 29.03 16.94 28.69
N PRO A 37 28.95 15.87 27.87
CA PRO A 37 27.84 15.75 26.94
C PRO A 37 26.54 15.71 27.74
N TYR A 38 25.59 16.58 27.39
CA TYR A 38 24.26 16.57 27.98
C TYR A 38 23.57 15.24 27.63
N SER A 39 23.63 14.29 28.56
CA SER A 39 22.80 13.08 28.55
C SER A 39 21.36 13.47 28.87
N LEU A 40 20.71 14.09 27.88
CA LEU A 40 19.26 14.18 27.81
C LEU A 40 18.76 12.73 27.72
N LYS A 41 18.23 12.23 28.84
CA LYS A 41 17.52 10.94 28.86
C LYS A 41 16.42 11.03 27.82
N SER A 42 16.43 10.13 26.83
CA SER A 42 15.25 9.89 26.00
C SER A 42 14.07 9.60 26.93
N SER A 43 12.95 10.29 26.74
CA SER A 43 11.74 9.97 27.50
C SER A 43 11.39 8.50 27.28
N SER A 44 10.93 7.81 28.33
CA SER A 44 10.50 6.40 28.24
C SER A 44 9.08 6.25 27.67
N GLY A 45 8.47 7.35 27.25
CA GLY A 45 7.08 7.46 26.79
C GLY A 45 6.79 8.86 26.23
N PRO A 46 5.54 9.11 25.78
CA PRO A 46 5.14 10.40 25.23
C PRO A 46 5.24 11.55 26.26
N PRO A 47 5.31 12.82 25.81
CA PRO A 47 5.23 13.26 24.41
C PRO A 47 6.54 13.02 23.62
N TRP A 48 6.42 12.80 22.32
CA TRP A 48 7.53 12.45 21.42
C TRP A 48 7.96 13.61 20.52
N ARG A 49 9.27 13.71 20.22
CA ARG A 49 9.83 14.61 19.20
C ARG A 49 9.92 13.87 17.86
N LEU A 50 9.09 14.25 16.89
CA LEU A 50 8.86 13.50 15.65
C LEU A 50 9.49 14.14 14.41
N LEU A 51 10.07 13.30 13.56
CA LEU A 51 10.35 13.63 12.16
C LEU A 51 9.46 12.80 11.24
N PHE A 52 8.53 13.45 10.56
CA PHE A 52 7.58 12.83 9.65
C PHE A 52 8.12 12.83 8.21
N PHE A 53 7.95 11.74 7.48
CA PHE A 53 8.36 11.57 6.08
C PHE A 53 7.13 11.18 5.26
N GLY A 54 6.73 12.00 4.29
CA GLY A 54 5.58 11.69 3.44
C GLY A 54 5.40 12.62 2.26
N SER A 55 4.51 12.29 1.34
CA SER A 55 4.29 13.07 0.12
C SER A 55 2.83 13.32 -0.24
N ASP A 56 1.97 12.29 -0.24
CA ASP A 56 0.64 12.32 -0.83
C ASP A 56 -0.52 12.53 0.18
N HIS A 57 -1.76 12.46 -0.30
CA HIS A 57 -2.96 12.59 0.53
C HIS A 57 -3.11 11.47 1.58
N PHE A 58 -2.62 10.26 1.30
CA PHE A 58 -2.63 9.16 2.28
C PHE A 58 -1.75 9.52 3.49
N ALA A 59 -0.60 10.15 3.24
CA ALA A 59 0.28 10.65 4.29
C ALA A 59 -0.30 11.85 5.06
N VAL A 60 -1.10 12.70 4.41
CA VAL A 60 -1.75 13.87 5.05
C VAL A 60 -2.67 13.47 6.21
N GLU A 61 -3.42 12.36 6.12
CA GLU A 61 -4.29 11.92 7.22
C GLU A 61 -3.53 11.60 8.51
N SER A 62 -2.37 10.95 8.39
CA SER A 62 -1.47 10.75 9.53
C SER A 62 -0.92 12.08 10.07
N LEU A 63 -0.52 12.99 9.18
CA LEU A 63 0.04 14.28 9.57
C LEU A 63 -0.99 15.19 10.28
N LYS A 64 -2.28 15.13 9.88
CA LYS A 64 -3.40 15.81 10.54
C LYS A 64 -3.51 15.40 12.02
N LEU A 65 -3.61 14.10 12.30
CA LEU A 65 -3.77 13.62 13.68
C LEU A 65 -2.53 13.87 14.53
N LEU A 66 -1.33 13.69 13.97
CA LEU A 66 -0.08 14.06 14.66
C LEU A 66 -0.05 15.54 15.02
N THR A 67 -0.45 16.42 14.11
CA THR A 67 -0.52 17.87 14.35
C THR A 67 -1.52 18.21 15.44
N ALA A 68 -2.73 17.65 15.39
CA ALA A 68 -3.77 17.86 16.41
C ALA A 68 -3.34 17.38 17.81
N SER A 69 -2.61 16.25 17.89
CA SER A 69 -2.15 15.66 19.15
C SER A 69 -1.14 16.52 19.93
N ARG A 70 -0.57 17.57 19.32
CA ARG A 70 0.30 18.56 19.99
C ARG A 70 -0.48 19.50 20.93
N SER A 71 -1.76 19.73 20.61
CA SER A 71 -2.65 20.66 21.32
C SER A 71 -3.70 19.96 22.19
N CYS A 72 -3.74 18.63 22.16
CA CYS A 72 -4.64 17.82 22.99
C CYS A 72 -4.16 17.73 24.45
N SER A 73 -5.09 17.52 25.38
CA SER A 73 -4.79 17.30 26.81
C SER A 73 -3.92 16.08 27.05
N GLU A 74 -4.16 14.99 26.31
CA GLU A 74 -3.23 13.87 26.19
C GLU A 74 -2.19 14.20 25.11
N ARG A 75 -1.19 15.00 25.44
CA ARG A 75 -0.15 15.39 24.48
C ARG A 75 0.74 14.19 24.14
N ILE A 76 0.60 13.68 22.91
CA ILE A 76 1.41 12.55 22.38
C ILE A 76 2.66 13.06 21.65
N VAL A 77 2.60 14.27 21.10
CA VAL A 77 3.66 14.86 20.27
C VAL A 77 4.11 16.19 20.87
N GLU A 78 5.41 16.30 21.15
CA GLU A 78 6.05 17.51 21.66
C GLU A 78 6.42 18.43 20.49
N SER A 79 7.23 17.92 19.56
CA SER A 79 7.64 18.60 18.33
C SER A 79 7.35 17.72 17.12
N LEU A 80 7.11 18.37 15.99
CA LEU A 80 6.78 17.72 14.73
C LEU A 80 7.40 18.51 13.58
N GLU A 81 8.33 17.89 12.89
CA GLU A 81 8.97 18.42 11.68
C GLU A 81 8.68 17.49 10.51
N VAL A 82 8.63 18.04 9.29
CA VAL A 82 8.21 17.32 8.09
C VAL A 82 9.34 17.25 7.08
N VAL A 83 9.57 16.08 6.52
CA VAL A 83 10.47 15.82 5.39
C VAL A 83 9.62 15.39 4.21
N THR A 84 9.73 16.10 3.09
CA THR A 84 8.89 15.85 1.92
C THR A 84 9.63 16.09 0.61
N LEU A 85 9.02 15.71 -0.50
CA LEU A 85 9.58 15.91 -1.84
C LEU A 85 9.51 17.39 -2.22
N SER A 86 10.45 17.87 -3.04
CA SER A 86 10.61 19.31 -3.32
C SER A 86 9.44 19.95 -4.08
N GLY A 87 8.67 19.15 -4.84
CA GLY A 87 7.49 19.62 -5.58
C GLY A 87 6.33 20.02 -4.67
N ASP A 88 5.27 20.57 -5.26
CA ASP A 88 4.07 20.96 -4.54
C ASP A 88 3.17 19.75 -4.32
N VAL A 89 3.51 18.98 -3.29
CA VAL A 89 2.86 17.74 -2.89
C VAL A 89 1.92 17.97 -1.69
N PRO A 90 0.84 17.19 -1.51
CA PRO A 90 -0.15 17.38 -0.44
C PRO A 90 0.43 17.57 0.97
N VAL A 91 1.44 16.79 1.35
CA VAL A 91 2.11 16.92 2.65
C VAL A 91 2.79 18.27 2.83
N LYS A 92 3.39 18.83 1.78
CA LYS A 92 4.06 20.14 1.81
C LYS A 92 3.05 21.26 2.02
N MET A 93 1.93 21.23 1.27
CA MET A 93 0.86 22.23 1.38
C MET A 93 0.26 22.24 2.79
N PHE A 94 -0.15 21.08 3.31
CA PHE A 94 -0.69 20.95 4.67
C PHE A 94 0.30 21.43 5.73
N ALA A 95 1.58 21.10 5.59
CA ALA A 95 2.63 21.53 6.52
C ALA A 95 2.85 23.05 6.51
N GLN A 96 2.72 23.72 5.36
CA GLN A 96 2.81 25.18 5.25
C GLN A 96 1.61 25.87 5.92
N GLU A 97 0.39 25.37 5.67
CA GLU A 97 -0.86 25.85 6.27
C GLU A 97 -0.84 25.75 7.80
N ASN A 98 -0.23 24.68 8.34
CA ASN A 98 -0.13 24.44 9.79
C ASN A 98 1.19 24.93 10.41
N HIS A 99 1.97 25.71 9.65
CA HIS A 99 3.25 26.30 10.08
C HIS A 99 4.25 25.30 10.69
N LEU A 100 4.31 24.09 10.13
CA LEU A 100 5.29 23.07 10.52
C LEU A 100 6.65 23.34 9.86
N PRO A 101 7.79 23.06 10.52
CA PRO A 101 9.10 23.10 9.86
C PRO A 101 9.20 22.04 8.76
N ILE A 102 9.64 22.43 7.57
CA ILE A 102 9.71 21.58 6.37
C ILE A 102 11.16 21.44 5.90
N HIS A 103 11.57 20.20 5.62
CA HIS A 103 12.84 19.82 5.01
C HIS A 103 12.60 19.19 3.64
N SER A 104 13.35 19.61 2.63
CA SER A 104 13.36 18.98 1.30
C SER A 104 14.19 17.70 1.32
N TRP A 105 13.68 16.64 0.70
CA TRP A 105 14.40 15.39 0.50
C TRP A 105 15.35 15.45 -0.72
N PRO A 106 16.60 14.92 -0.63
CA PRO A 106 17.24 14.37 0.58
C PRO A 106 17.74 15.49 1.52
N PRO A 107 17.52 15.39 2.84
CA PRO A 107 17.88 16.45 3.77
C PRO A 107 19.40 16.52 3.95
N LYS A 108 20.00 17.65 3.55
CA LYS A 108 21.46 17.89 3.68
C LYS A 108 21.92 17.84 5.14
N ILE A 109 21.16 18.47 6.04
CA ILE A 109 21.37 18.43 7.50
C ILE A 109 20.00 18.46 8.17
N VAL A 110 19.61 17.36 8.80
CA VAL A 110 18.52 17.36 9.79
C VAL A 110 19.10 17.88 11.11
N LYS A 111 18.77 19.12 11.49
CA LYS A 111 19.21 19.75 12.74
C LYS A 111 18.13 19.59 13.82
N GLY A 112 18.28 18.57 14.67
CA GLY A 112 17.36 18.35 15.80
C GLY A 112 17.67 17.05 16.53
N GLN A 113 17.11 16.90 17.73
CA GLN A 113 17.01 15.61 18.41
C GLN A 113 15.57 15.11 18.27
N PHE A 114 15.41 13.93 17.69
CA PHE A 114 14.13 13.28 17.47
C PHE A 114 14.13 11.91 18.15
N ASP A 115 13.01 11.53 18.74
CA ASP A 115 12.89 10.26 19.48
C ASP A 115 12.48 9.12 18.53
N VAL A 116 11.54 9.39 17.63
CA VAL A 116 11.05 8.43 16.64
C VAL A 116 10.74 9.12 15.31
N GLY A 117 11.09 8.46 14.21
CA GLY A 117 10.67 8.89 12.87
C GLY A 117 9.36 8.22 12.47
N VAL A 118 8.58 8.86 11.61
CA VAL A 118 7.36 8.27 11.04
C VAL A 118 7.40 8.44 9.53
N VAL A 119 7.32 7.36 8.77
CA VAL A 119 7.20 7.39 7.31
C VAL A 119 5.82 6.90 6.87
N VAL A 120 5.18 7.63 5.96
CA VAL A 120 3.88 7.32 5.38
C VAL A 120 3.89 7.74 3.92
N SER A 121 3.64 6.80 3.00
CA SER A 121 3.60 7.04 1.53
C SER A 121 4.64 8.05 1.01
N PHE A 122 5.91 7.77 1.30
CA PHE A 122 7.03 8.66 0.96
C PHE A 122 7.76 8.30 -0.33
N GLY A 123 7.75 7.02 -0.71
CA GLY A 123 8.31 6.53 -1.99
C GLY A 123 9.84 6.60 -2.12
N CYS A 124 10.58 6.89 -1.05
CA CYS A 124 12.04 6.95 -1.03
C CYS A 124 12.62 6.03 0.07
N LEU A 125 13.74 5.38 -0.22
CA LEU A 125 14.48 4.57 0.75
C LEU A 125 15.18 5.49 1.77
N ILE A 126 15.01 5.22 3.07
CA ILE A 126 15.68 5.98 4.12
C ILE A 126 16.97 5.26 4.52
N HIS A 127 18.12 5.91 4.31
CA HIS A 127 19.42 5.34 4.61
C HIS A 127 19.62 5.03 6.11
N GLU A 128 20.36 3.95 6.39
CA GLU A 128 20.67 3.47 7.74
C GLU A 128 21.28 4.55 8.65
N SER A 129 22.11 5.44 8.10
CA SER A 129 22.74 6.56 8.80
C SER A 129 21.75 7.62 9.30
N LEU A 130 20.55 7.70 8.72
CA LEU A 130 19.45 8.52 9.20
C LEU A 130 18.57 7.74 10.18
N ILE A 131 18.28 6.46 9.90
CA ILE A 131 17.51 5.58 10.80
C ILE A 131 18.16 5.49 12.19
N LYS A 132 19.49 5.33 12.26
CA LYS A 132 20.24 5.25 13.52
C LYS A 132 20.22 6.52 14.38
N LYS A 133 19.67 7.63 13.90
CA LYS A 133 19.52 8.88 14.69
C LYS A 133 18.30 8.88 15.61
N PHE A 134 17.37 7.94 15.42
CA PHE A 134 16.13 7.86 16.19
C PHE A 134 16.25 6.73 17.23
N PRO A 135 16.26 7.04 18.54
CA PRO A 135 16.32 6.03 19.60
C PRO A 135 15.28 4.91 19.49
N TYR A 136 14.06 5.24 19.04
CA TYR A 136 12.96 4.29 18.85
C TYR A 136 12.81 3.81 17.39
N GLY A 137 13.75 4.20 16.52
CA GLY A 137 13.76 3.89 15.09
C GLY A 137 12.81 4.76 14.26
N ILE A 138 12.46 4.27 13.06
CA ILE A 138 11.47 4.91 12.18
C ILE A 138 10.34 3.92 11.93
N LEU A 139 9.09 4.36 12.14
CA LEU A 139 7.88 3.58 11.94
C LEU A 139 7.33 3.78 10.53
N ASN A 140 6.84 2.75 9.85
CA ASN A 140 6.06 2.89 8.61
C ASN A 140 4.59 2.55 8.84
N VAL A 141 3.70 3.36 8.27
CA VAL A 141 2.25 3.07 8.18
C VAL A 141 1.97 2.41 6.84
N HIS A 142 1.78 1.09 6.84
CA HIS A 142 1.65 0.29 5.62
C HIS A 142 0.20 -0.19 5.40
N PRO A 143 -0.49 0.21 4.31
CA PRO A 143 -1.89 -0.12 4.07
C PRO A 143 -2.11 -1.54 3.50
N SER A 144 -1.68 -2.55 4.25
CA SER A 144 -2.14 -3.94 4.15
C SER A 144 -1.91 -4.69 5.47
N LEU A 145 -2.43 -5.92 5.56
CA LEU A 145 -2.07 -6.90 6.59
C LEU A 145 -0.76 -7.60 6.22
N LEU A 146 0.38 -7.06 6.65
CA LEU A 146 1.68 -7.70 6.43
C LEU A 146 1.75 -9.09 7.11
N PRO A 147 2.40 -10.09 6.49
CA PRO A 147 3.35 -9.99 5.38
C PRO A 147 2.72 -9.95 3.97
N ARG A 148 1.39 -9.94 3.85
CA ARG A 148 0.71 -9.82 2.55
C ARG A 148 0.83 -8.40 2.00
N TRP A 149 1.12 -8.28 0.71
CA TRP A 149 1.26 -7.02 -0.02
C TRP A 149 2.37 -6.08 0.48
N ARG A 150 3.59 -6.59 0.65
CA ARG A 150 4.82 -5.78 0.77
C ARG A 150 5.08 -4.97 -0.52
N GLY A 151 5.59 -3.75 -0.43
CA GLY A 151 5.98 -2.93 -1.57
C GLY A 151 5.01 -1.77 -1.88
N PRO A 152 5.21 -1.07 -3.01
CA PRO A 152 4.72 0.29 -3.20
C PRO A 152 3.22 0.46 -3.58
N ALA A 153 2.46 -0.61 -3.84
CA ALA A 153 1.07 -0.49 -4.30
C ALA A 153 0.05 -1.44 -3.62
N PRO A 154 0.08 -1.62 -2.28
CA PRO A 154 -0.69 -2.65 -1.59
C PRO A 154 -2.22 -2.52 -1.77
N ILE A 155 -2.74 -1.29 -1.74
CA ILE A 155 -4.17 -0.99 -1.91
C ILE A 155 -4.66 -1.49 -3.28
N PHE A 156 -3.91 -1.20 -4.34
CA PHE A 156 -4.21 -1.66 -5.70
C PHE A 156 -4.18 -3.18 -5.78
N HIS A 157 -3.13 -3.82 -5.28
CA HIS A 157 -3.01 -5.28 -5.35
C HIS A 157 -4.05 -6.03 -4.50
N THR A 158 -4.51 -5.43 -3.40
CA THR A 158 -5.63 -5.92 -2.60
C THR A 158 -6.91 -6.00 -3.46
N ILE A 159 -7.28 -4.91 -4.14
CA ILE A 159 -8.46 -4.89 -5.02
C ILE A 159 -8.27 -5.79 -6.25
N LEU A 160 -7.09 -5.76 -6.91
CA LEU A 160 -6.79 -6.55 -8.11
C LEU A 160 -6.97 -8.06 -7.91
N HIS A 161 -6.71 -8.57 -6.71
CA HIS A 161 -6.78 -10.00 -6.39
C HIS A 161 -8.10 -10.41 -5.71
N GLY A 162 -9.08 -9.50 -5.61
CA GLY A 162 -10.38 -9.79 -5.01
C GLY A 162 -10.31 -10.13 -3.52
N ASP A 163 -9.35 -9.56 -2.78
CA ASP A 163 -9.29 -9.74 -1.34
C ASP A 163 -10.54 -9.12 -0.69
N THR A 164 -11.21 -9.85 0.21
CA THR A 164 -12.36 -9.36 0.98
C THR A 164 -11.98 -8.72 2.31
N VAL A 165 -10.71 -8.89 2.71
CA VAL A 165 -10.15 -8.41 3.97
C VAL A 165 -8.76 -7.84 3.74
N THR A 166 -8.49 -6.68 4.32
CA THR A 166 -7.17 -6.06 4.38
C THR A 166 -7.01 -5.36 5.72
N GLY A 167 -6.17 -4.33 5.82
CA GLY A 167 -5.95 -3.59 7.05
C GLY A 167 -4.80 -2.61 6.93
N VAL A 168 -4.32 -2.14 8.07
CA VAL A 168 -3.09 -1.35 8.17
C VAL A 168 -2.14 -2.02 9.16
N THR A 169 -0.84 -2.00 8.85
CA THR A 169 0.22 -2.47 9.73
C THR A 169 1.17 -1.32 10.06
N ILE A 170 1.53 -1.18 11.34
CA ILE A 170 2.63 -0.32 11.78
C ILE A 170 3.87 -1.21 12.01
N ILE A 171 4.95 -0.93 11.31
CA ILE A 171 6.22 -1.67 11.40
C ILE A 171 7.38 -0.74 11.78
N GLN A 172 8.47 -1.26 12.32
CA GLN A 172 9.77 -0.58 12.19
C GLN A 172 10.33 -0.79 10.77
N ILE A 173 10.93 0.22 10.15
CA ILE A 173 11.54 0.06 8.82
C ILE A 173 12.90 -0.64 8.89
N HIS A 174 13.25 -1.32 7.79
CA HIS A 174 14.56 -1.96 7.60
C HIS A 174 15.38 -1.12 6.60
N PRO A 175 16.68 -0.86 6.85
CA PRO A 175 17.47 0.10 6.06
C PRO A 175 17.60 -0.24 4.57
N ASN A 176 17.64 -1.53 4.24
CA ASN A 176 17.94 -2.02 2.89
C ASN A 176 16.78 -2.78 2.23
N ARG A 177 15.57 -2.79 2.82
CA ARG A 177 14.43 -3.59 2.34
C ARG A 177 13.10 -2.96 2.75
N PHE A 178 12.21 -2.74 1.79
CA PHE A 178 10.85 -2.24 2.04
C PHE A 178 9.97 -3.30 2.73
N ASP A 179 9.17 -2.85 3.70
CA ASP A 179 8.03 -3.56 4.32
C ASP A 179 8.28 -4.95 4.93
N VAL A 180 9.53 -5.28 5.25
CA VAL A 180 9.93 -6.55 5.89
C VAL A 180 10.18 -6.46 7.40
N GLY A 181 10.24 -5.25 7.97
CA GLY A 181 10.60 -5.07 9.38
C GLY A 181 9.49 -5.48 10.37
N PRO A 182 9.81 -5.61 11.66
CA PRO A 182 8.90 -6.18 12.66
C PRO A 182 7.64 -5.34 12.86
N ILE A 183 6.52 -6.05 13.06
CA ILE A 183 5.19 -5.50 13.30
C ILE A 183 5.07 -5.06 14.77
N LEU A 184 4.59 -3.83 14.97
CA LEU A 184 4.30 -3.23 16.28
C LEU A 184 2.80 -3.16 16.59
N ASN A 185 1.99 -3.02 15.53
CA ASN A 185 0.54 -2.94 15.61
C ASN A 185 -0.07 -3.31 14.24
N GLN A 186 -1.25 -3.90 14.23
CA GLN A 186 -1.94 -4.26 13.00
C GLN A 186 -3.45 -4.25 13.24
N GLU A 187 -4.20 -3.65 12.32
CA GLU A 187 -5.66 -3.51 12.44
C GLU A 187 -6.37 -3.94 11.16
N LEU A 188 -7.37 -4.80 11.31
CA LEU A 188 -8.15 -5.36 10.22
C LEU A 188 -9.17 -4.35 9.65
N HIS A 189 -9.45 -4.49 8.36
CA HIS A 189 -10.50 -3.79 7.64
C HIS A 189 -11.21 -4.77 6.69
N LEU A 190 -12.53 -4.93 6.87
CA LEU A 190 -13.37 -5.62 5.90
C LEU A 190 -13.56 -4.69 4.70
N ILE A 191 -13.38 -5.22 3.49
CA ILE A 191 -13.49 -4.43 2.26
C ILE A 191 -14.95 -4.44 1.82
N PRO A 192 -15.60 -3.28 1.62
CA PRO A 192 -16.97 -3.23 1.12
C PRO A 192 -17.09 -3.83 -0.30
N ASP A 193 -18.24 -4.42 -0.60
CA ASP A 193 -18.54 -4.88 -1.95
C ASP A 193 -18.44 -3.73 -2.96
N ASN A 194 -17.85 -4.02 -4.13
CA ASN A 194 -17.59 -3.05 -5.20
C ASN A 194 -16.66 -1.87 -4.83
N CYS A 195 -15.97 -1.91 -3.68
CA CYS A 195 -15.03 -0.87 -3.30
C CYS A 195 -13.88 -0.72 -4.33
N THR A 196 -13.57 0.53 -4.66
CA THR A 196 -12.47 0.93 -5.54
C THR A 196 -11.16 1.15 -4.77
N ALA A 197 -10.03 1.19 -5.47
CA ALA A 197 -8.74 1.43 -4.84
C ALA A 197 -8.60 2.82 -4.20
N ASP A 198 -9.31 3.85 -4.68
CA ASP A 198 -9.23 5.18 -4.07
C ASP A 198 -10.10 5.25 -2.80
N GLU A 199 -11.33 4.72 -2.80
CA GLU A 199 -12.18 4.61 -1.60
C GLU A 199 -11.51 3.79 -0.49
N LEU A 200 -10.91 2.64 -0.87
CA LEU A 200 -10.12 1.83 0.07
C LEU A 200 -8.89 2.61 0.57
N GLY A 201 -8.26 3.39 -0.30
CA GLY A 201 -7.13 4.25 0.06
C GLY A 201 -7.48 5.29 1.11
N GLU A 202 -8.63 5.97 0.96
CA GLU A 202 -9.14 6.94 1.93
C GLU A 202 -9.47 6.28 3.27
N ALA A 203 -10.17 5.14 3.25
CA ALA A 203 -10.53 4.39 4.46
C ALA A 203 -9.29 3.90 5.24
N LEU A 204 -8.28 3.39 4.52
CA LEU A 204 -7.03 2.93 5.12
C LEU A 204 -6.10 4.08 5.53
N ALA A 205 -6.16 5.25 4.91
CA ALA A 205 -5.42 6.44 5.34
C ALA A 205 -5.90 6.90 6.72
N ALA A 206 -7.22 7.03 6.89
CA ALA A 206 -7.83 7.38 8.18
C ALA A 206 -7.54 6.32 9.26
N LYS A 207 -7.77 5.03 8.96
CA LYS A 207 -7.46 3.94 9.89
C LYS A 207 -5.98 3.92 10.28
N GLY A 208 -5.07 4.09 9.32
CA GLY A 208 -3.63 4.12 9.57
C GLY A 208 -3.17 5.28 10.43
N ALA A 209 -3.81 6.45 10.27
CA ALA A 209 -3.57 7.60 11.14
C ALA A 209 -3.96 7.32 12.59
N TYR A 210 -5.13 6.72 12.85
CA TYR A 210 -5.54 6.33 14.21
C TYR A 210 -4.65 5.24 14.79
N LEU A 211 -4.31 4.21 14.01
CA LEU A 211 -3.44 3.11 14.43
C LEU A 211 -2.01 3.59 14.76
N LEU A 212 -1.50 4.59 14.04
CA LEU A 212 -0.24 5.26 14.36
C LEU A 212 -0.31 5.98 15.70
N ILE A 213 -1.37 6.74 15.96
CA ILE A 213 -1.58 7.46 17.23
C ILE A 213 -1.63 6.48 18.41
N ASP A 214 -2.40 5.40 18.30
CA ASP A 214 -2.44 4.33 19.30
C ASP A 214 -1.06 3.68 19.52
N THR A 215 -0.33 3.42 18.42
CA THR A 215 1.03 2.86 18.49
C THR A 215 2.01 3.79 19.19
N LEU A 216 1.87 5.11 19.03
CA LEU A 216 2.70 6.11 19.71
C LEU A 216 2.36 6.24 21.21
N LYS A 217 1.11 5.98 21.64
CA LYS A 217 0.75 5.99 23.07
C LYS A 217 1.50 4.92 23.87
N SER A 218 1.66 3.72 23.32
CA SER A 218 2.28 2.54 23.98
C SER A 218 3.56 2.06 23.29
N LEU A 219 4.27 2.94 22.58
CA LEU A 219 5.40 2.58 21.71
C LEU A 219 6.48 1.73 22.40
N SER A 220 6.89 2.13 23.61
CA SER A 220 7.92 1.42 24.38
C SER A 220 7.57 -0.04 24.67
N GLU A 221 6.29 -0.32 24.96
CA GLU A 221 5.78 -1.68 25.21
C GLU A 221 5.67 -2.47 23.91
N ARG A 222 5.12 -1.85 22.85
CA ARG A 222 4.98 -2.46 21.52
C ARG A 222 6.32 -2.82 20.89
N LEU A 223 7.39 -2.07 21.18
CA LEU A 223 8.75 -2.39 20.73
C LEU A 223 9.34 -3.62 21.45
N VAL A 224 8.95 -3.88 22.70
CA VAL A 224 9.33 -5.12 23.42
C VAL A 224 8.52 -6.31 22.90
N GLN A 225 7.25 -6.11 22.54
CA GLN A 225 6.33 -7.14 22.08
C GLN A 225 6.33 -7.37 20.55
N LYS A 226 7.23 -6.70 19.82
CA LYS A 226 7.21 -6.67 18.35
C LYS A 226 7.35 -8.06 17.72
N LEU A 227 6.64 -8.28 16.62
CA LEU A 227 6.59 -9.56 15.92
C LEU A 227 7.38 -9.49 14.62
N GLU A 228 8.45 -10.29 14.51
CA GLU A 228 9.19 -10.44 13.26
C GLU A 228 8.31 -11.10 12.18
N GLN A 229 8.35 -10.56 10.96
CA GLN A 229 7.49 -11.06 9.89
C GLN A 229 7.94 -12.42 9.36
N SER A 230 7.00 -13.36 9.24
CA SER A 230 7.23 -14.58 8.47
C SER A 230 7.35 -14.31 6.96
N ASN A 231 7.96 -15.24 6.23
CA ASN A 231 7.85 -15.33 4.78
C ASN A 231 6.65 -16.17 4.32
N ALA A 232 6.05 -16.97 5.21
CA ALA A 232 4.81 -17.66 4.92
C ALA A 232 3.68 -16.64 4.71
N GLY A 233 2.93 -16.77 3.61
CA GLY A 233 1.88 -15.82 3.22
C GLY A 233 2.38 -14.49 2.65
N ALA A 234 3.70 -14.27 2.54
CA ALA A 234 4.23 -13.05 1.95
C ALA A 234 3.82 -12.91 0.48
N ARG A 235 3.29 -11.74 0.11
CA ARG A 235 3.00 -11.35 -1.28
C ARG A 235 3.56 -9.97 -1.55
N TYR A 236 3.95 -9.70 -2.79
CA TYR A 236 4.51 -8.42 -3.21
C TYR A 236 3.50 -7.65 -4.05
N ALA A 237 3.42 -6.34 -3.80
CA ALA A 237 2.54 -5.39 -4.47
C ALA A 237 3.38 -4.39 -5.30
N PRO A 238 3.95 -4.82 -6.45
CA PRO A 238 4.80 -3.98 -7.29
C PRO A 238 4.03 -2.79 -7.86
N LYS A 239 4.76 -1.73 -8.24
CA LYS A 239 4.19 -0.48 -8.72
C LYS A 239 3.25 -0.71 -9.92
N ILE A 240 2.05 -0.16 -9.84
CA ILE A 240 1.07 -0.19 -10.93
C ILE A 240 1.61 0.57 -12.15
N ASN A 241 1.47 -0.04 -13.33
CA ASN A 241 1.92 0.50 -14.59
C ASN A 241 0.82 0.39 -15.66
N THR A 242 1.12 0.87 -16.87
CA THR A 242 0.17 0.87 -17.98
C THR A 242 0.04 -0.48 -18.69
N SER A 243 0.86 -1.50 -18.42
CA SER A 243 0.68 -2.83 -19.03
C SER A 243 -0.40 -3.65 -18.32
N LEU A 244 -0.62 -3.43 -17.02
CA LEU A 244 -1.71 -4.06 -16.27
C LEU A 244 -3.11 -3.72 -16.82
N SER A 245 -3.28 -2.61 -17.54
CA SER A 245 -4.59 -2.20 -18.03
C SER A 245 -5.09 -3.00 -19.24
N TRP A 246 -4.31 -3.91 -19.81
CA TRP A 246 -4.74 -4.70 -20.97
C TRP A 246 -5.62 -5.86 -20.52
N ILE A 247 -6.82 -5.94 -21.08
CA ILE A 247 -7.71 -7.08 -20.84
C ILE A 247 -7.23 -8.26 -21.70
N VAL A 248 -7.16 -9.43 -21.07
CA VAL A 248 -6.90 -10.73 -21.70
C VAL A 248 -8.22 -11.52 -21.66
N TRP A 249 -9.07 -11.30 -22.65
CA TRP A 249 -10.45 -11.79 -22.69
C TRP A 249 -10.58 -13.31 -22.55
N GLU A 250 -9.62 -14.05 -23.10
CA GLU A 250 -9.56 -15.52 -23.08
C GLU A 250 -9.23 -16.09 -21.69
N GLU A 251 -8.55 -15.31 -20.84
CA GLU A 251 -8.00 -15.78 -19.56
C GLU A 251 -8.72 -15.20 -18.34
N GLN A 252 -9.25 -13.98 -18.47
CA GLN A 252 -9.88 -13.24 -17.38
C GLN A 252 -11.39 -13.46 -17.31
N THR A 253 -11.88 -13.72 -16.10
CA THR A 253 -13.32 -13.82 -15.79
C THR A 253 -13.97 -12.44 -15.66
N CYS A 254 -15.31 -12.39 -15.65
CA CYS A 254 -16.08 -11.19 -15.31
C CYS A 254 -15.55 -10.52 -14.03
N ASP A 255 -15.35 -11.29 -12.97
CA ASP A 255 -14.97 -10.79 -11.64
C ASP A 255 -13.52 -10.29 -11.61
N GLN A 256 -12.62 -10.92 -12.39
CA GLN A 256 -11.25 -10.44 -12.55
C GLN A 256 -11.19 -9.12 -13.33
N ILE A 257 -12.04 -8.94 -14.36
CA ILE A 257 -12.14 -7.68 -15.10
C ILE A 257 -12.75 -6.58 -14.21
N ASP A 258 -13.71 -6.92 -13.37
CA ASP A 258 -14.27 -6.00 -12.37
C ASP A 258 -13.24 -5.56 -11.32
N CYS A 259 -12.51 -6.51 -10.72
CA CYS A 259 -11.39 -6.21 -9.83
C CYS A 259 -10.33 -5.32 -10.50
N LEU A 260 -10.03 -5.58 -11.78
CA LEU A 260 -9.12 -4.78 -12.59
C LEU A 260 -9.63 -3.36 -12.81
N TYR A 261 -10.93 -3.19 -13.09
CA TYR A 261 -11.56 -1.88 -13.23
C TYR A 261 -11.55 -1.10 -11.92
N ARG A 262 -12.01 -1.70 -10.82
CA ARG A 262 -12.06 -1.07 -9.49
C ARG A 262 -10.69 -0.70 -8.95
N ALA A 263 -9.65 -1.46 -9.30
CA ALA A 263 -8.28 -1.11 -8.96
C ALA A 263 -7.73 0.06 -9.80
N LEU A 264 -7.98 0.11 -11.11
CA LEU A 264 -7.23 0.98 -12.02
C LEU A 264 -7.97 2.23 -12.52
N SER A 265 -9.31 2.22 -12.51
CA SER A 265 -10.16 3.11 -13.34
C SER A 265 -9.87 4.61 -13.21
N SER A 266 -9.56 5.11 -12.02
CA SER A 266 -9.25 6.54 -11.79
C SER A 266 -7.90 6.99 -12.38
N ARG A 267 -6.97 6.08 -12.63
CA ARG A 267 -5.59 6.37 -13.06
C ARG A 267 -5.29 5.85 -14.47
N ILE A 268 -5.77 4.66 -14.80
CA ILE A 268 -5.44 3.95 -16.04
C ILE A 268 -6.70 3.27 -16.59
N PRO A 269 -7.33 3.80 -17.65
CA PRO A 269 -8.49 3.14 -18.25
C PRO A 269 -8.07 1.82 -18.89
N LEU A 270 -8.95 0.82 -18.80
CA LEU A 270 -8.73 -0.51 -19.37
C LEU A 270 -8.59 -0.44 -20.90
N ARG A 271 -7.88 -1.40 -21.49
CA ARG A 271 -7.49 -1.38 -22.90
C ARG A 271 -7.69 -2.71 -23.59
N THR A 272 -8.01 -2.62 -24.87
CA THR A 272 -8.16 -3.73 -25.80
C THR A 272 -7.70 -3.28 -27.20
N THR A 273 -7.59 -4.21 -28.14
CA THR A 273 -7.31 -3.90 -29.56
C THR A 273 -8.56 -4.09 -30.40
N TRP A 274 -8.83 -3.15 -31.32
CA TRP A 274 -9.90 -3.23 -32.32
C TRP A 274 -9.36 -2.81 -33.69
N MET A 275 -9.50 -3.65 -34.71
CA MET A 275 -8.98 -3.39 -36.06
C MET A 275 -7.52 -2.88 -36.06
N GLY A 276 -6.66 -3.54 -35.28
CA GLY A 276 -5.24 -3.21 -35.12
C GLY A 276 -4.94 -1.94 -34.30
N LYS A 277 -5.94 -1.27 -33.72
CA LYS A 277 -5.78 -0.03 -32.96
C LYS A 277 -6.12 -0.23 -31.48
N THR A 278 -5.34 0.39 -30.60
CA THR A 278 -5.64 0.45 -29.16
C THR A 278 -6.93 1.23 -28.92
N ILE A 279 -7.88 0.61 -28.23
CA ILE A 279 -9.06 1.26 -27.67
C ILE A 279 -8.93 1.29 -26.15
N LYS A 280 -9.28 2.43 -25.54
CA LYS A 280 -9.55 2.54 -24.11
C LYS A 280 -11.04 2.29 -23.86
N LEU A 281 -11.35 1.44 -22.90
CA LEU A 281 -12.71 1.11 -22.49
C LEU A 281 -13.11 2.00 -21.31
N LEU A 282 -14.32 2.55 -21.35
CA LEU A 282 -14.81 3.56 -20.41
C LEU A 282 -16.21 3.19 -19.90
N ASP A 283 -16.59 3.77 -18.76
CA ASP A 283 -17.92 3.61 -18.18
C ASP A 283 -18.32 2.13 -18.02
N PHE A 284 -17.50 1.37 -17.29
CA PHE A 284 -17.74 -0.05 -17.03
C PHE A 284 -19.04 -0.24 -16.23
N VAL A 285 -19.75 -1.32 -16.55
CA VAL A 285 -21.08 -1.64 -15.99
C VAL A 285 -21.06 -2.95 -15.20
N GLY A 286 -19.92 -3.65 -15.15
CA GLY A 286 -19.81 -4.96 -14.52
C GLY A 286 -20.28 -6.10 -15.43
N LYS A 287 -20.60 -7.24 -14.80
CA LYS A 287 -21.16 -8.43 -15.45
C LYS A 287 -22.53 -8.10 -16.04
N CYS A 288 -22.79 -8.54 -17.27
CA CYS A 288 -24.06 -8.37 -17.94
C CYS A 288 -24.58 -9.70 -18.50
N HIS A 289 -25.89 -9.83 -18.62
CA HIS A 289 -26.52 -10.99 -19.25
C HIS A 289 -26.82 -10.67 -20.73
N ILE A 290 -26.64 -11.66 -21.60
CA ILE A 290 -27.10 -11.61 -22.99
C ILE A 290 -28.07 -12.76 -23.24
N SER A 291 -29.28 -12.43 -23.64
CA SER A 291 -30.21 -13.38 -24.25
C SER A 291 -29.74 -13.67 -25.68
N LEU A 292 -28.96 -14.73 -25.87
CA LEU A 292 -28.51 -15.17 -27.19
C LEU A 292 -29.66 -15.85 -27.93
N SER A 293 -30.49 -15.06 -28.63
CA SER A 293 -31.60 -15.55 -29.44
C SER A 293 -31.18 -16.12 -30.81
N ASP A 294 -29.92 -15.95 -31.21
CA ASP A 294 -29.37 -16.44 -32.48
C ASP A 294 -28.36 -17.58 -32.26
N GLU A 295 -28.76 -18.82 -32.52
CA GLU A 295 -27.88 -20.00 -32.38
C GLU A 295 -26.72 -20.04 -33.41
N LEU A 296 -26.73 -19.18 -34.44
CA LEU A 296 -25.79 -19.26 -35.56
C LEU A 296 -24.33 -18.89 -35.24
N ARG A 297 -24.05 -18.29 -34.07
CA ARG A 297 -22.67 -17.99 -33.64
C ARG A 297 -22.49 -18.22 -32.15
N LYS A 298 -21.80 -19.30 -31.78
CA LYS A 298 -21.23 -19.44 -30.42
C LYS A 298 -20.26 -18.28 -30.19
N PRO A 299 -20.49 -17.41 -29.19
CA PRO A 299 -19.59 -16.30 -28.92
C PRO A 299 -18.25 -16.83 -28.41
N VAL A 300 -17.17 -16.25 -28.91
CA VAL A 300 -15.80 -16.47 -28.40
C VAL A 300 -15.39 -15.28 -27.53
N PRO A 301 -14.42 -15.42 -26.60
CA PRO A 301 -13.88 -14.27 -25.88
C PRO A 301 -13.43 -13.16 -26.83
N GLY A 302 -13.68 -11.91 -26.46
CA GLY A 302 -13.52 -10.74 -27.32
C GLY A 302 -14.72 -10.43 -28.23
N SER A 303 -15.72 -11.30 -28.35
CA SER A 303 -16.94 -11.00 -29.13
C SER A 303 -17.66 -9.78 -28.55
N VAL A 304 -17.96 -8.79 -29.40
CA VAL A 304 -18.66 -7.56 -28.98
C VAL A 304 -20.10 -7.58 -29.50
N THR A 305 -21.05 -7.21 -28.65
CA THR A 305 -22.48 -7.08 -29.01
C THR A 305 -23.05 -5.83 -28.37
N TYR A 306 -23.83 -5.06 -29.12
CA TYR A 306 -24.51 -3.88 -28.62
C TYR A 306 -25.89 -4.26 -28.08
N GLN A 307 -26.16 -3.95 -26.81
CA GLN A 307 -27.50 -4.07 -26.22
C GLN A 307 -28.20 -2.72 -26.31
N LYS A 308 -29.38 -2.69 -26.95
CA LYS A 308 -30.09 -1.44 -27.25
C LYS A 308 -30.86 -0.90 -26.04
N GLU A 309 -31.35 -1.81 -25.21
CA GLU A 309 -32.21 -1.57 -24.04
C GLU A 309 -31.41 -0.91 -22.91
N SER A 310 -30.18 -1.39 -22.69
CA SER A 310 -29.24 -0.94 -21.65
C SER A 310 -28.20 0.08 -22.17
N ASN A 311 -28.10 0.26 -23.49
CA ASN A 311 -27.11 1.10 -24.18
C ASN A 311 -25.67 0.77 -23.75
N ILE A 312 -25.29 -0.51 -23.84
CA ILE A 312 -23.94 -0.99 -23.53
C ILE A 312 -23.33 -1.75 -24.71
N LEU A 313 -22.01 -1.67 -24.83
CA LEU A 313 -21.20 -2.66 -25.51
C LEU A 313 -20.92 -3.79 -24.53
N ALA A 314 -21.58 -4.92 -24.71
CA ALA A 314 -21.30 -6.14 -23.99
C ALA A 314 -20.17 -6.90 -24.70
N VAL A 315 -19.15 -7.31 -23.96
CA VAL A 315 -17.96 -8.01 -24.47
C VAL A 315 -17.83 -9.36 -23.78
N CYS A 316 -17.71 -10.42 -24.57
CA CYS A 316 -17.53 -11.78 -24.07
C CYS A 316 -16.12 -11.93 -23.47
N CYS A 317 -16.03 -12.51 -22.28
CA CYS A 317 -14.78 -12.92 -21.65
C CYS A 317 -14.80 -14.43 -21.38
N LYS A 318 -13.90 -14.94 -20.55
CA LYS A 318 -13.70 -16.38 -20.32
C LYS A 318 -14.93 -17.12 -19.81
N ASP A 319 -15.74 -16.49 -18.96
CA ASP A 319 -16.84 -17.12 -18.22
C ASP A 319 -18.18 -16.37 -18.32
N GLY A 320 -18.27 -15.34 -19.18
CA GLY A 320 -19.47 -14.52 -19.28
C GLY A 320 -19.30 -13.29 -20.17
N TRP A 321 -20.04 -12.23 -19.85
CA TRP A 321 -20.04 -10.98 -20.58
C TRP A 321 -19.92 -9.80 -19.62
N VAL A 322 -19.19 -8.76 -20.04
CA VAL A 322 -19.03 -7.52 -19.28
C VAL A 322 -19.40 -6.28 -20.12
N GLY A 323 -20.00 -5.27 -19.49
CA GLY A 323 -20.56 -4.10 -20.16
C GLY A 323 -19.71 -2.83 -20.08
N PHE A 324 -19.71 -2.04 -21.14
CA PHE A 324 -19.12 -0.69 -21.20
C PHE A 324 -20.07 0.29 -21.91
N LYS A 325 -20.32 1.49 -21.37
CA LYS A 325 -21.17 2.51 -22.04
C LYS A 325 -20.42 3.37 -23.05
N ALA A 326 -19.08 3.41 -22.99
CA ALA A 326 -18.29 4.22 -23.90
C ALA A 326 -16.92 3.61 -24.22
N VAL A 327 -16.34 4.05 -25.34
CA VAL A 327 -14.96 3.75 -25.72
C VAL A 327 -14.24 5.01 -26.19
N LEU A 328 -12.91 5.02 -26.08
CA LEU A 328 -12.05 6.07 -26.58
C LEU A 328 -11.03 5.48 -27.56
N LEU A 329 -11.24 5.80 -28.84
CA LEU A 329 -10.37 5.44 -29.96
C LEU A 329 -9.58 6.68 -30.42
N LYS A 330 -10.22 7.57 -31.21
CA LYS A 330 -9.73 8.93 -31.54
C LYS A 330 -10.43 10.02 -30.74
N LYS A 331 -11.72 9.83 -30.48
CA LYS A 331 -12.58 10.61 -29.60
C LYS A 331 -13.36 9.65 -28.70
N ARG A 332 -14.00 10.17 -27.65
CA ARG A 332 -15.00 9.42 -26.89
C ARG A 332 -16.18 9.10 -27.81
N LEU A 333 -16.64 7.86 -27.78
CA LEU A 333 -17.79 7.34 -28.51
C LEU A 333 -18.69 6.64 -27.50
N THR A 334 -20.00 6.89 -27.54
CA THR A 334 -20.97 6.09 -26.79
C THR A 334 -21.07 4.68 -27.39
N ALA A 335 -21.69 3.74 -26.66
CA ALA A 335 -22.01 2.41 -27.17
C ALA A 335 -22.83 2.49 -28.49
N THR A 336 -23.84 3.36 -28.54
CA THR A 336 -24.59 3.68 -29.77
C THR A 336 -23.70 4.20 -30.91
N ASP A 337 -22.82 5.19 -30.65
CA ASP A 337 -21.94 5.74 -31.69
C ASP A 337 -20.98 4.69 -32.25
N PHE A 338 -20.42 3.87 -31.37
CA PHE A 338 -19.53 2.78 -31.76
C PHE A 338 -20.27 1.71 -32.56
N TYR A 339 -21.50 1.36 -32.16
CA TYR A 339 -22.35 0.44 -32.89
C TYR A 339 -22.63 0.96 -34.31
N ASN A 340 -23.16 2.18 -34.43
CA ASN A 340 -23.52 2.79 -35.72
C ASN A 340 -22.30 2.98 -36.65
N GLY A 341 -21.15 3.34 -36.08
CA GLY A 341 -19.92 3.62 -36.83
C GLY A 341 -19.09 2.39 -37.20
N TYR A 342 -19.09 1.34 -36.38
CA TYR A 342 -18.10 0.24 -36.50
C TYR A 342 -18.69 -1.18 -36.45
N LEU A 343 -19.79 -1.43 -35.71
CA LEU A 343 -20.38 -2.78 -35.63
C LEU A 343 -21.40 -3.00 -36.75
N HIS A 344 -22.36 -2.09 -36.89
CA HIS A 344 -23.45 -2.18 -37.87
C HIS A 344 -22.93 -2.28 -39.32
N GLN A 345 -21.93 -1.46 -39.68
CA GLN A 345 -21.32 -1.47 -41.02
C GLN A 345 -20.56 -2.77 -41.32
N THR A 346 -19.88 -3.33 -40.32
CA THR A 346 -19.12 -4.57 -40.45
C THR A 346 -20.04 -5.79 -40.55
N LEU A 347 -21.19 -5.77 -39.86
CA LEU A 347 -22.23 -6.80 -40.01
C LEU A 347 -22.91 -6.78 -41.39
N GLN A 348 -23.05 -5.61 -42.02
CA GLN A 348 -23.62 -5.48 -43.36
C GLN A 348 -22.67 -5.91 -44.48
N ARG A 349 -21.34 -5.75 -44.29
CA ARG A 349 -20.33 -6.26 -45.23
C ARG A 349 -20.08 -7.76 -44.99
N LYS A 350 -20.74 -8.62 -45.77
CA LYS A 350 -20.41 -10.06 -45.88
C LYS A 350 -19.00 -10.27 -46.48
N MET A 351 -17.95 -10.09 -45.67
CA MET A 351 -16.58 -10.43 -46.05
C MET A 351 -16.39 -11.96 -45.96
N PRO A 352 -15.97 -12.66 -47.05
CA PRO A 352 -15.91 -14.13 -47.04
C PRO A 352 -14.75 -14.75 -46.24
N TYR A 353 -13.81 -13.93 -45.75
CA TYR A 353 -12.63 -14.39 -45.01
C TYR A 353 -12.36 -13.50 -43.79
N GLN A 354 -11.86 -14.14 -42.72
CA GLN A 354 -11.45 -13.56 -41.41
C GLN A 354 -12.58 -13.29 -40.40
N THR A 355 -12.83 -14.28 -39.55
CA THR A 355 -13.62 -14.19 -38.30
C THR A 355 -13.05 -13.23 -37.23
N ALA A 356 -11.89 -12.62 -37.47
CA ALA A 356 -11.18 -11.77 -36.50
C ALA A 356 -11.60 -10.28 -36.52
N GLU A 357 -12.35 -9.81 -37.53
CA GLU A 357 -12.59 -8.37 -37.73
C GLU A 357 -13.64 -7.74 -36.79
N VAL A 358 -14.41 -8.54 -36.03
CA VAL A 358 -15.47 -8.07 -35.11
C VAL A 358 -15.17 -8.43 -33.64
N LEU A 359 -13.89 -8.59 -33.30
CA LEU A 359 -13.44 -8.94 -31.96
C LEU A 359 -12.66 -7.80 -31.29
N PHE A 360 -12.89 -7.60 -30.00
CA PHE A 360 -11.93 -6.99 -29.09
C PHE A 360 -10.83 -8.01 -28.80
N VAL A 361 -9.63 -7.71 -29.28
CA VAL A 361 -8.50 -8.63 -29.29
C VAL A 361 -7.56 -8.33 -28.11
N SER A 362 -7.29 -9.37 -27.32
CA SER A 362 -6.26 -9.37 -26.29
C SER A 362 -4.89 -9.11 -26.91
N ARG A 363 -4.10 -8.24 -26.28
CA ARG A 363 -2.76 -7.95 -26.76
C ARG A 363 -1.85 -9.16 -26.48
N LYS A 364 -1.58 -9.98 -27.51
CA LYS A 364 -0.53 -11.00 -27.45
C LYS A 364 0.80 -10.31 -27.12
N GLU A 365 1.43 -10.68 -26.01
CA GLU A 365 2.76 -10.19 -25.68
C GLU A 365 3.76 -10.70 -26.71
N GLY A 366 4.32 -9.78 -27.51
CA GLY A 366 5.39 -10.10 -28.44
C GLY A 366 6.68 -10.40 -27.67
N THR A 367 7.06 -11.68 -27.63
CA THR A 367 8.41 -12.20 -27.34
C THR A 367 9.17 -11.56 -26.17
N ALA A 368 9.22 -12.29 -25.06
CA ALA A 368 9.96 -11.98 -23.83
C ALA A 368 11.38 -11.40 -24.08
N SER A 369 11.49 -10.08 -23.99
CA SER A 369 12.78 -9.36 -24.08
C SER A 369 12.82 -8.04 -23.27
N HIS A 370 11.69 -7.39 -23.01
CA HIS A 370 11.66 -6.13 -22.24
C HIS A 370 11.42 -6.27 -20.72
N GLN A 371 10.86 -7.39 -20.24
CA GLN A 371 10.56 -7.61 -18.80
C GLN A 371 11.80 -7.69 -17.88
N LYS A 372 13.03 -7.79 -18.43
CA LYS A 372 14.27 -7.86 -17.64
C LYS A 372 14.92 -6.51 -17.32
N ARG A 373 14.45 -5.37 -17.87
CA ARG A 373 15.09 -4.04 -17.64
C ARG A 373 14.36 -3.10 -16.69
N GLU A 374 13.09 -3.35 -16.36
CA GLU A 374 12.34 -2.48 -15.42
C GLU A 374 12.25 -3.07 -13.99
N ASN A 375 12.61 -4.34 -13.80
CA ASN A 375 12.70 -5.00 -12.48
C ASN A 375 13.99 -4.67 -11.70
N SER A 376 14.73 -3.61 -12.09
CA SER A 376 16.02 -3.23 -11.48
C SER A 376 15.95 -1.91 -10.69
N VAL A 377 14.84 -1.67 -9.99
CA VAL A 377 14.76 -0.72 -8.86
C VAL A 377 13.87 -1.36 -7.79
N TRP A 378 14.49 -2.16 -6.91
CA TRP A 378 13.90 -2.71 -5.68
C TRP A 378 14.52 -2.02 -4.46
#